data_AF-A0A3D3BKE6-F1
#
_entry.id   AF-A0A3D3BKE6-F1
#
_cell.length_a   1.000
_cell.length_b   1.000
_cell.length_c   1.000
_cell.angle_alpha   90.00
_cell.angle_beta   90.00
_cell.angle_gamma   90.00
#
_symmetry.space_group_name_H-M   'P 1'
#
loop_
_entity.id
_entity.type
_entity.pdbx_description
1 polymer ?
#
loop_
_entity_poly.entity_id
_entity_poly.type
_entity_poly.pdbx_seq_one_letter_code
_entity_poly.pdbx_strand_id
1 'polypeptide(L)'
;ILANPPYGNRLGRGDDLVSLYRLLGDRCRAFANASLGLITSERELVQALGLRSNKKWEMQAGGLKVNIARFELGLKSEQIKNQDNTIPPEEVLPLLNRLSKNLKNRS
;
A
#
# COMPACT_ATOMS: atom_id res chain seq x y z
N ILE A 1 -9.00 5.85 -12.60
CA ILE A 1 -7.78 6.67 -12.81
C ILE A 1 -6.72 5.79 -13.44
N LEU A 2 -6.08 6.22 -14.54
CA LEU A 2 -4.91 5.54 -15.10
C LEU A 2 -3.74 6.52 -15.04
N ALA A 3 -2.62 6.11 -14.46
CA ALA A 3 -1.47 6.97 -14.22
C ALA A 3 -0.17 6.29 -14.68
N ASN A 4 0.67 7.07 -15.36
CA ASN A 4 2.03 6.70 -15.75
C ASN A 4 3.01 7.74 -15.16
N PRO A 5 3.12 7.79 -13.82
CA PRO A 5 4.01 8.75 -13.15
C PRO A 5 5.48 8.50 -13.53
N PRO A 6 6.37 9.48 -13.30
CA PRO A 6 7.80 9.28 -13.50
C PRO A 6 8.28 8.10 -12.66
N TYR A 7 9.13 7.26 -13.24
CA TYR A 7 9.83 6.15 -12.59
C TYR A 7 11.28 6.08 -13.08
N GLY A 8 12.17 5.43 -12.31
CA GLY A 8 13.60 5.42 -12.58
C GLY A 8 14.25 6.80 -12.43
N ASN A 9 15.39 7.01 -13.11
CA ASN A 9 16.19 8.24 -13.01
C ASN A 9 15.57 9.48 -13.71
N ARG A 10 14.25 9.47 -13.96
CA ARG A 10 13.58 10.48 -14.78
C ARG A 10 13.18 11.75 -14.01
N LEU A 11 13.16 11.72 -12.68
CA LEU A 11 13.12 12.89 -11.82
C LEU A 11 14.18 12.72 -10.71
N GLY A 12 14.53 13.82 -10.02
CA GLY A 12 15.57 13.89 -8.99
C GLY A 12 15.60 12.72 -7.99
N ARG A 13 16.78 12.51 -7.40
CA ARG A 13 17.17 11.49 -6.39
C ARG A 13 15.99 10.72 -5.76
N GLY A 14 16.11 9.40 -5.67
CA GLY A 14 15.02 8.45 -5.34
C GLY A 14 14.03 8.82 -4.22
N ASP A 15 14.43 9.61 -3.22
CA ASP A 15 13.56 10.12 -2.15
C ASP A 15 12.42 11.01 -2.66
N ASP A 16 12.64 11.78 -3.73
CA ASP A 16 11.63 12.65 -4.35
C ASP A 16 10.50 11.82 -4.99
N LEU A 17 10.86 10.72 -5.64
CA LEU A 17 9.90 9.78 -6.23
C LEU A 17 9.07 9.06 -5.17
N VAL A 18 9.69 8.60 -4.09
CA VAL A 18 8.96 7.96 -2.98
C VAL A 18 7.93 8.92 -2.40
N SER A 19 8.32 10.18 -2.18
CA SER A 19 7.43 11.22 -1.66
C SER A 19 6.26 11.52 -2.60
N LEU A 20 6.52 11.58 -3.92
CA LEU A 20 5.50 11.76 -4.94
C LEU A 20 4.47 10.61 -4.93
N TYR A 21 4.95 9.36 -4.88
CA TYR A 21 4.06 8.21 -4.86
C TYR A 21 3.23 8.15 -3.57
N ARG A 22 3.81 8.54 -2.43
CA ARG A 22 3.05 8.66 -1.17
C ARG A 22 1.93 9.69 -1.29
N LEU A 23 2.24 10.88 -1.81
CA LEU A 23 1.26 11.93 -2.04
C LEU A 23 0.17 11.48 -3.03
N LEU A 24 0.55 10.78 -4.10
CA LEU A 24 -0.39 10.23 -5.08
C LEU A 24 -1.36 9.26 -4.41
N GLY A 25 -0.86 8.33 -3.59
CA GLY A 25 -1.66 7.40 -2.81
C GLY A 25 -2.65 8.10 -1.88
N ASP A 26 -2.18 9.10 -1.13
CA ASP A 26 -3.01 9.89 -0.22
C ASP A 26 -4.14 10.62 -0.95
N ARG A 27 -3.86 11.19 -2.14
CA ARG A 27 -4.89 11.82 -2.98
C ARG A 27 -5.87 10.80 -3.55
N CYS A 28 -5.39 9.62 -3.94
CA CYS A 28 -6.25 8.56 -4.46
C CYS A 28 -7.27 8.05 -3.43
N ARG A 29 -6.98 8.14 -2.13
CA ARG A 29 -7.94 7.75 -1.07
C ARG A 29 -9.22 8.59 -1.06
N ALA A 30 -9.19 9.80 -1.61
CA ALA A 30 -10.39 10.65 -1.72
C ALA A 30 -11.40 10.13 -2.76
N PHE A 31 -10.98 9.25 -3.68
CA PHE A 31 -11.84 8.70 -4.72
C PHE A 31 -12.48 7.40 -4.24
N ALA A 32 -13.76 7.47 -3.86
CA ALA A 32 -14.53 6.29 -3.47
C ALA A 32 -15.04 5.50 -4.69
N ASN A 33 -15.14 4.16 -4.56
CA ASN A 33 -15.66 3.25 -5.58
C ASN A 33 -14.98 3.39 -6.95
N ALA A 34 -13.70 3.72 -6.96
CA ALA A 34 -12.92 3.96 -8.17
C ALA A 34 -11.78 2.94 -8.27
N SER A 35 -11.30 2.68 -9.48
CA SER A 35 -10.08 1.88 -9.67
C SER A 35 -8.92 2.75 -10.14
N LEU A 36 -7.71 2.46 -9.63
CA LEU A 36 -6.46 3.06 -10.08
C LEU A 36 -5.64 2.02 -10.85
N GLY A 37 -5.24 2.33 -12.08
CA GLY A 37 -4.18 1.63 -12.80
C GLY A 37 -2.91 2.46 -12.76
N LEU A 38 -1.80 1.84 -12.37
CA LEU A 38 -0.50 2.49 -12.23
C LEU A 38 0.55 1.76 -13.05
N ILE A 39 1.32 2.50 -13.85
CA ILE A 39 2.46 1.97 -14.60
C ILE A 39 3.75 2.47 -13.93
N THR A 40 4.66 1.56 -13.60
CA THR A 40 5.94 1.87 -12.94
C THR A 40 6.99 0.80 -13.21
N SER A 41 8.27 1.14 -13.32
CA SER A 41 9.34 0.13 -13.45
C SER A 41 9.68 -0.56 -12.13
N GLU A 42 9.51 0.14 -11.00
CA GLU A 42 10.01 -0.29 -9.70
C GLU A 42 8.89 -0.71 -8.74
N ARG A 43 9.11 -1.80 -8.01
CA ARG A 43 8.16 -2.33 -7.02
C ARG A 43 8.14 -1.51 -5.73
N GLU A 44 9.24 -0.87 -5.37
CA GLU A 44 9.34 -0.04 -4.16
C GLU A 44 8.40 1.17 -4.22
N LEU A 45 8.30 1.79 -5.40
CA LEU A 45 7.37 2.90 -5.65
C LEU A 45 5.90 2.47 -5.51
N VAL A 46 5.57 1.24 -5.91
CA VAL A 46 4.22 0.67 -5.67
C VAL A 46 3.91 0.56 -4.18
N GLN A 47 4.90 0.21 -3.36
CA GLN A 47 4.73 0.12 -1.90
C GLN A 47 4.58 1.50 -1.26
N ALA A 48 5.34 2.50 -1.73
CA ALA A 48 5.24 3.89 -1.28
C ALA A 48 3.84 4.49 -1.46
N LEU A 49 3.07 3.98 -2.44
CA LEU A 49 1.68 4.38 -2.68
C LEU A 49 0.75 4.10 -1.48
N GLY A 50 1.10 3.17 -0.59
CA GLY A 50 0.31 2.88 0.61
C GLY A 50 -1.12 2.36 0.33
N LEU A 51 -1.32 1.73 -0.83
CA LEU A 51 -2.57 1.10 -1.27
C LEU A 51 -2.36 -0.39 -1.54
N ARG A 52 -3.38 -1.21 -1.25
CA ARG A 52 -3.34 -2.65 -1.55
C ARG A 52 -3.70 -2.89 -3.02
N SER A 53 -2.74 -3.39 -3.79
CA SER A 53 -2.99 -3.80 -5.18
C SER A 53 -3.84 -5.07 -5.24
N ASN A 54 -4.81 -5.10 -6.14
CA ASN A 54 -5.64 -6.28 -6.42
C ASN A 54 -5.00 -7.17 -7.50
N LYS A 55 -4.40 -6.55 -8.52
CA LYS A 55 -3.76 -7.28 -9.63
C LYS A 55 -2.47 -6.60 -10.06
N LYS A 56 -1.48 -7.40 -10.47
CA LYS A 56 -0.20 -6.94 -11.01
C LYS A 56 0.10 -7.67 -12.31
N TRP A 57 0.68 -6.97 -13.26
CA TRP A 57 1.19 -7.51 -14.51
C TRP A 57 2.60 -6.99 -14.75
N GLU A 58 3.43 -7.82 -15.36
CA GLU A 58 4.73 -7.41 -15.88
C GLU A 58 4.67 -7.39 -17.41
N MET A 59 5.20 -6.34 -18.01
CA MET A 59 5.24 -6.14 -19.45
C MET A 59 6.63 -5.66 -19.86
N GLN A 60 7.08 -6.07 -21.05
CA GLN A 60 8.25 -5.48 -21.68
C GLN A 60 7.82 -4.37 -22.63
N ALA A 61 8.25 -3.14 -22.36
CA ALA A 61 8.00 -1.97 -23.19
C ALA A 61 9.35 -1.48 -23.74
N GLY A 62 9.65 -1.80 -25.00
CA GLY A 62 10.86 -1.31 -25.68
C GLY A 62 12.18 -1.69 -24.99
N GLY A 63 12.28 -2.90 -24.44
CA GLY A 63 13.44 -3.38 -23.68
C GLY A 63 13.44 -3.03 -22.19
N LEU A 64 12.49 -2.22 -21.73
CA LEU A 64 12.30 -1.93 -20.31
C LEU A 64 11.23 -2.83 -19.70
N LYS A 65 11.53 -3.44 -18.56
CA LYS A 65 10.52 -4.14 -17.75
C LYS A 65 9.69 -3.12 -16.98
N VAL A 66 8.39 -3.09 -17.25
CA VAL A 66 7.42 -2.25 -16.55
C VAL A 66 6.42 -3.12 -15.81
N ASN A 67 6.01 -2.66 -14.63
CA ASN A 67 4.97 -3.24 -13.81
C ASN A 67 3.70 -2.40 -13.96
N ILE A 68 2.58 -3.08 -14.18
CA ILE A 68 1.25 -2.48 -14.18
C ILE A 68 0.54 -3.00 -12.94
N ALA A 69 0.12 -2.11 -12.05
CA ALA A 69 -0.62 -2.45 -10.84
C ALA A 69 -2.02 -1.85 -10.87
N ARG A 70 -3.03 -2.66 -10.52
CA ARG A 70 -4.41 -2.21 -10.34
C ARG A 70 -4.76 -2.19 -8.85
N PHE A 71 -5.37 -1.11 -8.42
CA PHE A 71 -5.86 -0.88 -7.07
C PHE A 71 -7.36 -0.56 -7.13
N GLU A 72 -8.08 -1.00 -6.11
CA GLU A 72 -9.46 -0.59 -5.88
C GLU A 72 -9.45 0.44 -4.74
N LEU A 73 -10.04 1.61 -4.98
CA LEU A 73 -10.05 2.77 -4.11
C LEU A 73 -11.39 2.88 -3.39
N GLY A 74 -11.34 3.22 -2.10
CA GLY A 74 -12.55 3.45 -1.30
C GLY A 74 -13.39 2.21 -1.00
N LEU A 75 -12.83 1.01 -1.21
CA LEU A 75 -13.38 -0.20 -0.58
C LEU A 75 -13.20 -0.03 0.94
N LYS A 76 -14.23 0.49 1.61
CA LYS A 76 -14.29 0.47 3.07
C LYS A 76 -14.11 -0.98 3.50
N SER A 77 -13.15 -1.23 4.38
CA SER A 77 -12.91 -2.50 5.07
C SER A 77 -14.11 -3.03 5.87
N GLU A 78 -15.27 -2.37 5.78
CA GLU A 78 -16.52 -2.71 6.45
C GLU A 78 -17.16 -4.00 5.92
N GLN A 79 -16.70 -4.55 4.79
CA GLN A 79 -17.12 -5.89 4.31
C GLN A 79 -16.10 -7.00 4.58
N ILE A 80 -14.97 -6.70 5.25
CA ILE A 80 -14.07 -7.69 5.85
C ILE A 80 -14.23 -7.65 7.38
N LYS A 81 -15.46 -7.45 7.87
CA LYS A 81 -15.81 -7.83 9.23
C LYS A 81 -16.35 -9.26 9.15
N ASN A 82 -15.41 -10.20 9.11
CA ASN A 82 -15.65 -11.52 9.69
C ASN A 82 -16.24 -11.27 11.07
N GLN A 83 -17.50 -11.68 11.23
CA GLN A 83 -18.05 -12.04 12.51
C GLN A 83 -17.03 -13.03 13.14
N ASP A 84 -16.70 -12.85 14.42
CA ASP A 84 -15.78 -13.69 15.23
C ASP A 84 -14.32 -13.20 15.39
N ASN A 85 -14.13 -11.98 15.92
CA ASN A 85 -12.83 -11.56 16.50
C ASN A 85 -13.01 -10.68 17.75
N THR A 86 -14.00 -10.98 18.60
CA THR A 86 -14.12 -10.30 19.92
C THR A 86 -13.20 -10.91 20.97
N ILE A 87 -12.55 -12.04 20.68
CA ILE A 87 -11.65 -12.74 21.58
C ILE A 87 -10.30 -12.91 20.85
N PRO A 88 -9.20 -12.33 21.35
CA PRO A 88 -7.87 -12.62 20.82
C PRO A 88 -7.62 -14.14 20.87
N PRO A 89 -7.07 -14.76 19.82
CA PRO A 89 -6.67 -16.16 19.88
C PRO A 89 -5.77 -16.40 21.11
N GLU A 90 -5.99 -17.51 21.81
CA GLU A 90 -5.32 -17.81 23.10
C GLU A 90 -3.79 -17.70 23.00
N GLU A 91 -3.23 -18.05 21.84
CA GLU A 91 -1.80 -17.95 21.50
C GLU A 91 -1.23 -16.51 21.56
N VAL A 92 -2.08 -15.49 21.39
CA VAL A 92 -1.67 -14.07 21.35
C VAL A 92 -1.73 -13.43 22.76
N LEU A 93 -2.42 -14.05 23.72
CA LEU A 93 -2.57 -13.53 25.09
C LEU A 93 -1.23 -13.36 25.83
N PRO A 94 -0.26 -14.30 25.76
CA PRO A 94 1.04 -14.12 26.40
C PRO A 94 1.82 -12.93 25.84
N LEU A 95 1.72 -12.68 24.53
CA LEU A 95 2.37 -11.57 23.85
C LEU A 95 1.77 -10.22 24.28
N LEU A 96 0.44 -10.12 24.33
CA LEU A 96 -0.27 -8.91 24.81
C LEU A 96 0.09 -8.59 26.27
N ASN A 97 0.12 -9.61 27.13
CA ASN A 97 0.51 -9.46 28.54
C ASN A 97 1.95 -8.95 28.70
N ARG A 98 2.86 -9.38 27.83
CA ARG A 98 4.25 -8.93 27.86
C ARG A 98 4.40 -7.49 27.38
N LEU A 99 3.67 -7.08 26.34
CA LEU A 99 3.66 -5.70 25.85
C LEU A 99 3.09 -4.72 26.88
N SER A 100 1.98 -5.09 27.53
CA SER A 100 1.37 -4.29 28.60
C SER A 100 2.32 -4.06 29.78
N LYS A 101 3.07 -5.09 30.19
CA LYS A 101 4.10 -4.98 31.24
C LYS A 101 5.21 -4.02 30.85
N ASN A 102 5.72 -4.11 29.62
CA ASN A 102 6.79 -3.22 29.15
C ASN A 102 6.36 -1.75 29.09
N LEU A 103 5.09 -1.49 28.74
CA LEU A 103 4.53 -0.14 28.75
C LEU A 103 4.40 0.44 30.16
N LYS A 104 3.95 -0.38 31.13
CA LYS A 104 3.87 0.04 32.54
C LYS A 104 5.23 0.31 33.17
N ASN A 105 6.26 -0.45 32.79
CA ASN A 105 7.63 -0.25 33.29
C ASN A 105 8.35 0.95 32.62
N ARG A 106 7.74 1.57 31.60
CA ARG A 106 8.27 2.73 30.89
C ARG A 106 7.63 4.06 31.32
N SER A 107 6.65 4.03 32.23
CA SER A 107 6.05 5.22 32.84
C SER A 107 6.52 5.41 34.27
#